data_AF-A0A6J4RK51-F1
#
_entry.id   AF-A0A6J4RK51-F1
#
_cell.length_a   1.000
_cell.length_b   1.000
_cell.length_c   1.000
_cell.angle_alpha   90.00
_cell.angle_beta   90.00
_cell.angle_gamma   90.00
#
_symmetry.space_group_name_H-M   'P 1'
#
loop_
_entity.id
_entity.type
_entity.pdbx_description
1 polymer ?
#
loop_
_entity_poly.entity_id
_entity_poly.type
_entity_poly.pdbx_seq_one_letter_code
_entity_poly.pdbx_strand_id
1 'polypeptide(L)'
;MEHTNTGAAGHVHDNHGGTKEIWRTFWILLVLTVVELILGYIMIGVESSFGRLALKGAIIILMLAKAFYIVAYFMHLKSEIRNLIMTIIVPLALLVWGIIAFLYDGNSFK
;
A
#
# COMPACT_ATOMS: atom_id res chain seq x y z
N MET A 1 50.75 35.32 -11.70
CA MET A 1 49.29 35.28 -11.93
C MET A 1 49.01 33.97 -12.62
N GLU A 2 48.48 32.98 -11.90
CA GLU A 2 47.83 31.81 -12.49
C GLU A 2 47.17 31.02 -11.36
N HIS A 3 45.88 31.29 -11.15
CA HIS A 3 44.99 30.38 -10.47
C HIS A 3 44.29 29.59 -11.55
N THR A 4 44.71 28.33 -11.71
CA THR A 4 44.01 27.35 -12.54
C THR A 4 42.63 27.14 -11.94
N ASN A 5 41.61 27.67 -12.61
CA ASN A 5 40.22 27.30 -12.36
C ASN A 5 40.05 25.86 -12.83
N THR A 6 40.45 24.90 -11.99
CA THR A 6 40.10 23.50 -12.12
C THR A 6 38.60 23.41 -12.26
N GLY A 7 38.18 22.83 -13.38
CA GLY A 7 36.79 22.79 -13.82
C GLY A 7 35.84 22.43 -12.69
N ALA A 8 34.91 23.34 -12.43
CA ALA A 8 33.64 23.00 -11.84
C ALA A 8 32.94 22.03 -12.80
N ALA A 9 33.26 20.74 -12.65
CA ALA A 9 32.38 19.67 -13.05
C ALA A 9 31.09 19.89 -12.26
N GLY A 10 30.15 20.61 -12.87
CA GLY A 10 28.79 20.70 -12.39
C GLY A 10 28.26 19.28 -12.32
N HIS A 11 28.27 18.72 -11.12
CA HIS A 11 27.49 17.54 -10.77
C HIS A 11 26.04 17.91 -11.04
N VAL A 12 25.55 17.57 -12.23
CA VAL A 12 24.13 17.56 -12.54
C VAL A 12 23.55 16.51 -11.60
N HIS A 13 22.87 16.99 -10.57
CA HIS A 13 22.10 16.13 -9.67
C HIS A 13 20.87 15.66 -10.44
N ASP A 14 20.98 14.49 -11.06
CA ASP A 14 19.91 13.80 -11.78
C ASP A 14 18.82 13.31 -10.81
N ASN A 15 18.05 14.22 -10.21
CA ASN A 15 16.97 13.93 -9.27
C ASN A 15 15.68 13.41 -9.96
N HIS A 16 15.77 12.39 -10.81
CA HIS A 16 14.61 11.88 -11.55
C HIS A 16 14.36 10.37 -11.34
N GLY A 17 14.46 9.91 -10.08
CA GLY A 17 14.49 8.48 -9.76
C GLY A 17 13.20 7.81 -9.26
N GLY A 18 12.10 8.53 -8.99
CA GLY A 18 10.96 7.94 -8.25
C GLY A 18 9.59 7.97 -8.95
N THR A 19 9.30 8.98 -9.75
CA THR A 19 7.93 9.27 -10.23
C THR A 19 7.35 8.18 -11.14
N LYS A 20 8.20 7.52 -11.95
CA LYS A 20 7.78 6.45 -12.87
C LYS A 20 7.29 5.21 -12.13
N GLU A 21 7.92 4.87 -11.01
CA GLU A 21 7.55 3.69 -10.22
C GLU A 21 6.26 3.92 -9.44
N ILE A 22 6.06 5.14 -8.92
CA ILE A 22 4.81 5.56 -8.28
C ILE A 22 3.66 5.45 -9.28
N TRP A 23 3.82 6.00 -10.49
CA TRP A 23 2.80 5.94 -11.53
C TRP A 23 2.48 4.50 -11.98
N ARG A 24 3.50 3.64 -12.08
CA ARG A 24 3.28 2.21 -12.39
C ARG A 24 2.47 1.53 -11.30
N THR A 25 2.82 1.76 -10.04
CA THR A 25 2.15 1.19 -8.87
C THR A 25 0.70 1.67 -8.79
N PHE A 26 0.47 2.97 -9.00
CA PHE A 26 -0.86 3.57 -9.05
C PHE A 26 -1.74 2.88 -10.08
N TRP A 27 -1.28 2.71 -11.32
CA TRP A 27 -2.07 2.05 -12.36
C TRP A 27 -2.39 0.60 -12.03
N ILE A 28 -1.43 -0.15 -11.49
CA ILE A 28 -1.65 -1.56 -11.10
C ILE A 28 -2.73 -1.64 -10.00
N LEU A 29 -2.64 -0.79 -8.99
CA LEU A 29 -3.60 -0.76 -7.90
C LEU A 29 -4.97 -0.27 -8.35
N LEU A 30 -5.02 0.71 -9.26
CA LEU A 30 -6.25 1.19 -9.85
C LEU A 30 -6.97 0.06 -10.59
N VAL A 31 -6.26 -0.66 -11.46
CA VAL A 31 -6.83 -1.80 -12.20
C VAL A 31 -7.32 -2.88 -11.24
N LEU A 32 -6.51 -3.23 -10.23
CA LEU A 32 -6.90 -4.25 -9.25
C LEU A 32 -8.14 -3.83 -8.45
N THR A 33 -8.27 -2.54 -8.11
CA THR A 33 -9.45 -1.99 -7.43
C THR A 33 -10.69 -1.98 -8.33
N VAL A 34 -10.54 -1.64 -9.61
CA VAL A 34 -11.65 -1.68 -10.58
C VAL A 34 -12.14 -3.11 -10.78
N VAL A 35 -11.23 -4.08 -10.91
CA VAL A 35 -11.56 -5.51 -11.03
C VAL A 35 -12.34 -5.98 -9.79
N GLU A 36 -11.87 -5.62 -8.59
CA GLU A 36 -12.53 -5.96 -7.33
C GLU A 36 -13.97 -5.40 -7.27
N LEU A 37 -14.19 -4.17 -7.74
CA LEU A 37 -15.50 -3.54 -7.80
C LEU A 37 -16.44 -4.23 -8.80
N ILE A 38 -15.92 -4.61 -9.97
CA ILE A 38 -16.67 -5.37 -10.98
C ILE A 38 -17.07 -6.75 -10.42
N LEU A 39 -16.16 -7.47 -9.76
CA LEU A 39 -16.47 -8.73 -9.09
C LEU A 39 -17.54 -8.54 -8.01
N GLY A 40 -17.44 -7.46 -7.22
CA GLY A 40 -18.46 -7.09 -6.23
C GLY A 40 -19.83 -6.84 -6.86
N TYR A 41 -19.87 -6.16 -8.02
CA TYR A 41 -21.11 -5.91 -8.75
C TYR A 41 -21.73 -7.21 -9.30
N ILE A 42 -20.92 -8.08 -9.91
CA ILE A 42 -21.37 -9.40 -10.42
C ILE A 42 -21.95 -10.25 -9.28
N MET A 43 -21.40 -10.15 -8.06
CA MET A 43 -21.89 -10.88 -6.88
C MET A 43 -23.38 -10.67 -6.61
N ILE A 44 -23.93 -9.49 -6.93
CA ILE A 44 -25.33 -9.12 -6.68
C ILE A 44 -26.27 -10.00 -7.51
N GLY A 45 -25.87 -10.38 -8.73
CA GLY A 45 -26.67 -11.21 -9.63
C GLY A 45 -26.51 -12.73 -9.41
N VAL A 46 -25.61 -13.17 -8.51
CA VAL A 46 -25.36 -14.59 -8.27
C VAL A 46 -26.29 -15.11 -7.17
N GLU A 47 -27.27 -15.93 -7.56
CA GLU A 47 -28.18 -16.59 -6.61
C GLU A 47 -27.62 -17.89 -6.03
N SER A 48 -26.59 -18.47 -6.65
CA SER A 48 -25.94 -19.68 -6.12
C SER A 48 -25.15 -19.37 -4.84
N SER A 49 -25.47 -20.07 -3.75
CA SER A 49 -24.78 -19.90 -2.46
C SER A 49 -23.27 -20.18 -2.54
N PHE A 50 -22.87 -21.17 -3.35
CA PHE A 50 -21.46 -21.50 -3.57
C PHE A 50 -20.73 -20.42 -4.38
N GLY A 51 -21.31 -19.94 -5.48
CA GLY A 51 -20.73 -18.89 -6.30
C GLY A 51 -20.57 -17.57 -5.54
N ARG A 52 -21.54 -17.24 -4.68
CA ARG A 52 -21.48 -16.06 -3.80
C ARG A 52 -20.36 -16.17 -2.77
N LEU A 53 -20.16 -17.35 -2.16
CA LEU A 53 -19.08 -17.57 -1.19
C LEU A 53 -17.70 -17.50 -1.86
N ALA A 54 -17.56 -18.10 -3.05
CA ALA A 54 -16.33 -18.03 -3.83
C ALA A 54 -15.98 -16.59 -4.23
N LEU A 55 -16.96 -15.80 -4.70
CA LEU A 55 -16.74 -14.38 -5.03
C LEU A 55 -16.37 -13.54 -3.81
N LYS A 56 -17.03 -13.76 -2.66
CA LYS A 56 -16.63 -13.12 -1.39
C LYS A 56 -15.18 -13.42 -1.03
N GLY A 57 -14.77 -14.68 -1.14
CA GLY A 57 -13.38 -15.10 -0.90
C GLY A 57 -12.41 -14.41 -1.86
N ALA A 58 -12.73 -14.38 -3.16
CA ALA A 58 -11.92 -13.71 -4.17
C ALA A 58 -11.77 -12.20 -3.90
N ILE A 59 -12.85 -11.50 -3.52
CA ILE A 59 -12.82 -10.08 -3.18
C ILE A 59 -11.92 -9.83 -1.96
N ILE A 60 -12.02 -10.65 -0.91
CA ILE A 60 -11.16 -10.53 0.28
C ILE A 60 -9.69 -10.75 -0.09
N ILE A 61 -9.39 -11.76 -0.91
CA ILE A 61 -8.02 -12.03 -1.36
C ILE A 61 -7.46 -10.86 -2.17
N LEU A 62 -8.26 -10.28 -3.08
CA LEU A 62 -7.86 -9.10 -3.85
C LEU A 62 -7.62 -7.88 -2.95
N MET A 63 -8.45 -7.68 -1.92
CA MET A 63 -8.23 -6.62 -0.92
C MET A 63 -6.91 -6.80 -0.16
N LEU A 64 -6.59 -8.03 0.25
CA LEU A 64 -5.33 -8.32 0.91
C LEU A 64 -4.14 -8.15 -0.04
N ALA A 65 -4.28 -8.59 -1.29
CA ALA A 65 -3.24 -8.44 -2.31
C ALA A 65 -2.92 -6.97 -2.58
N LYS A 66 -3.93 -6.10 -2.68
CA LYS A 66 -3.72 -4.66 -2.89
C LYS A 66 -3.05 -4.00 -1.69
N ALA A 67 -3.45 -4.37 -0.47
CA ALA A 67 -2.83 -3.86 0.75
C ALA A 67 -1.35 -4.25 0.82
N PHE A 68 -1.02 -5.51 0.51
CA PHE A 68 0.36 -5.97 0.43
C PHE A 68 1.16 -5.25 -0.66
N TYR A 69 0.56 -5.03 -1.84
CA TYR A 69 1.20 -4.35 -2.95
C TYR A 69 1.47 -2.88 -2.66
N ILE A 70 0.54 -2.19 -1.99
CA ILE A 70 0.72 -0.82 -1.47
C ILE A 70 1.93 -0.77 -0.54
N VAL A 71 1.98 -1.67 0.45
CA VAL A 71 3.08 -1.71 1.42
C VAL A 71 4.40 -2.02 0.71
N ALA A 72 4.47 -3.01 -0.19
CA ALA A 72 5.71 -3.37 -0.86
C ALA A 72 6.27 -2.26 -1.77
N TYR A 73 5.41 -1.55 -2.53
CA TYR A 73 5.83 -0.60 -3.56
C TYR A 73 5.82 0.87 -3.13
N PHE A 74 4.78 1.37 -2.46
CA PHE A 74 4.76 2.78 -2.02
C PHE A 74 5.75 3.06 -0.90
N MET A 75 6.23 2.01 -0.26
CA MET A 75 7.30 2.11 0.70
C MET A 75 8.65 1.75 0.12
N HIS A 76 8.90 1.63 -1.19
CA HIS A 76 10.28 1.36 -1.67
C HIS A 76 10.98 0.16 -0.97
N LEU A 77 10.20 -0.79 -0.43
CA LEU A 77 10.70 -1.75 0.56
C LEU A 77 11.60 -2.81 -0.06
N LYS A 78 11.59 -2.95 -1.39
CA LYS A 78 12.24 -4.04 -2.11
C LYS A 78 13.76 -4.15 -1.86
N SER A 79 14.45 -3.07 -1.51
CA SER A 79 15.90 -3.07 -1.21
C SER A 79 16.27 -2.65 0.21
N GLU A 80 15.34 -2.09 0.99
CA GLU A 80 15.63 -1.45 2.29
C GLU A 80 14.81 -2.01 3.48
N ILE A 81 14.19 -3.17 3.24
CA ILE A 81 13.14 -3.90 4.00
C ILE A 81 13.06 -3.66 5.53
N ARG A 82 14.16 -3.56 6.29
CA ARG A 82 14.11 -3.72 7.76
C ARG A 82 13.70 -2.46 8.53
N ASN A 83 14.26 -1.30 8.19
CA ASN A 83 13.96 -0.06 8.93
C ASN A 83 12.58 0.50 8.61
N LEU A 84 12.11 0.26 7.40
CA LEU A 84 10.91 0.91 6.89
C LEU A 84 9.63 0.11 7.19
N ILE A 85 9.71 -1.22 7.31
CA ILE A 85 8.63 -2.03 7.89
C ILE A 85 8.24 -1.52 9.29
N MET A 86 9.23 -1.11 10.09
CA MET A 86 8.96 -0.55 11.42
C MET A 86 8.13 0.74 11.38
N THR A 87 8.34 1.60 10.37
CA THR A 87 7.59 2.86 10.24
C THR A 87 6.13 2.66 9.83
N ILE A 88 5.77 1.50 9.27
CA ILE A 88 4.38 1.12 8.96
C ILE A 88 3.73 0.36 10.11
N ILE A 89 4.45 -0.61 10.66
CA ILE A 89 3.92 -1.46 11.72
C ILE A 89 3.62 -0.63 12.96
N VAL A 90 4.43 0.37 13.30
CA VAL A 90 4.18 1.22 14.48
C VAL A 90 2.85 1.97 14.40
N PRO A 91 2.53 2.77 13.36
CA PRO A 91 1.24 3.44 13.25
C PRO A 91 0.06 2.46 13.09
N LEU A 92 0.23 1.32 12.40
CA LEU A 92 -0.83 0.28 12.35
C LEU A 92 -1.08 -0.36 13.72
N ALA A 93 -0.03 -0.69 14.45
CA ALA A 93 -0.11 -1.30 15.77
C ALA A 93 -0.71 -0.34 16.80
N LEU A 94 -0.40 0.96 16.72
CA LEU A 94 -1.05 1.98 17.55
C LEU A 94 -2.54 2.10 17.27
N LEU A 95 -2.98 1.94 16.02
CA LEU A 95 -4.39 1.97 15.65
C LEU A 95 -5.12 0.72 16.19
N VAL A 96 -4.54 -0.47 16.03
CA VAL A 96 -5.09 -1.73 16.59
C VAL A 96 -5.13 -1.67 18.11
N TRP A 97 -4.06 -1.23 18.74
CA TRP A 97 -3.99 -1.02 20.19
C TRP A 97 -5.04 -0.01 20.67
N GLY A 98 -5.22 1.10 19.96
CA GLY A 98 -6.25 2.11 20.26
C GLY A 98 -7.66 1.53 20.19
N ILE A 99 -7.98 0.75 19.15
CA ILE A 99 -9.28 0.05 19.05
C ILE A 99 -9.49 -0.87 20.23
N ILE A 100 -8.48 -1.68 20.60
CA ILE A 100 -8.56 -2.60 21.74
C ILE A 100 -8.75 -1.84 23.05
N ALA A 101 -8.01 -0.75 23.26
CA ALA A 101 -8.11 0.09 24.44
C ALA A 101 -9.49 0.74 24.55
N PHE A 102 -10.04 1.28 23.45
CA PHE A 102 -11.39 1.83 23.42
C PHE A 102 -12.48 0.77 23.60
N LEU A 103 -12.29 -0.46 23.11
CA LEU A 103 -13.22 -1.57 23.37
C LEU A 103 -13.21 -1.98 24.84
N TYR A 104 -12.03 -2.02 25.46
CA TYR A 104 -11.87 -2.37 26.86
C TYR A 104 -12.43 -1.29 27.80
N ASP A 105 -12.13 -0.02 27.52
CA ASP A 105 -12.62 1.14 28.29
C ASP A 105 -14.10 1.42 28.03
N GLY A 106 -14.58 1.22 26.79
CA GLY A 106 -15.99 1.31 26.42
C GLY A 106 -16.86 0.23 27.10
N ASN A 107 -16.27 -0.91 27.47
CA ASN A 107 -16.94 -1.92 28.28
C ASN A 107 -16.93 -1.59 29.79
N SER A 108 -16.36 -0.45 30.19
CA SER A 108 -16.35 0.08 31.55
C SER A 108 -17.52 1.02 31.86
N PHE A 109 -18.41 1.31 30.90
CA PHE A 109 -19.69 1.95 31.19
C PHE A 109 -20.71 0.90 31.67
N LYS A 110 -20.82 0.76 32.98
CA LYS A 110 -21.92 0.09 33.68
C LYS A 110 -22.51 1.05 34.70
#